data_AF-A0A2W6RFJ2-F1
#
_entry.id   AF-A0A2W6RFJ2-F1
#
_cell.length_a   1.000
_cell.length_b   1.000
_cell.length_c   1.000
_cell.angle_alpha   90.00
_cell.angle_beta   90.00
_cell.angle_gamma   90.00
#
_symmetry.space_group_name_H-M   'P 1'
#
loop_
_entity.id
_entity.type
_entity.pdbx_description
1 polymer ?
#
loop_
_entity_poly.entity_id
_entity_poly.type
_entity_poly.pdbx_seq_one_letter_code
_entity_poly.pdbx_strand_id
1 'polypeptide(L)'
;MPDLPLPPGSTLGVIGGGQLGRMLSQAASRLGFDVVILDPEADSPAGRVSAHQIVAAYDDPHALTALGRAADIVTFEFENVPAESIERLAEAGALVAPGPTALRVSQDRVDEKTFLNAVGAPTVAFAVVDTLDDLIVGLAELGLPALLKTRREGYDGKGQVWIHAVEDAPAALESLGGRPAILEARATFVRELSVIAARDWDGHMAVYPLGENRHEGGVLRTTLAPAAVDEKTPVRARAIAEAILDGLDYVGVLGVELFDLGNDVLLVNEIAPRVHNTGHWTQDGCVCDQFEQHIRAVAGWPLGPTTAHARIEMTNLLGDEVEQWRALSAKADERLHLYGKAEARPGRKMAHVNKVLGAV
;
A
#
# COMPACT_ATOMS: atom_id res chain seq x y z
N MET A 1 -20.60 13.20 14.05
CA MET A 1 -19.22 13.11 13.54
C MET A 1 -18.38 14.07 14.35
N PRO A 2 -17.10 13.75 14.64
CA PRO A 2 -16.22 14.68 15.33
C PRO A 2 -16.02 15.94 14.46
N ASP A 3 -15.79 17.08 15.11
CA ASP A 3 -15.33 18.28 14.43
C ASP A 3 -13.85 18.08 14.05
N LEU A 4 -13.52 18.24 12.76
CA LEU A 4 -12.15 18.25 12.27
C LEU A 4 -11.61 19.69 12.25
N PRO A 5 -10.31 19.91 12.51
CA PRO A 5 -9.28 18.94 12.87
C PRO A 5 -9.46 18.35 14.28
N LEU A 6 -9.11 17.07 14.45
CA LEU A 6 -9.09 16.44 15.79
C LEU A 6 -8.03 17.11 16.68
N PRO A 7 -8.34 17.47 17.93
CA PRO A 7 -7.36 18.04 18.84
C PRO A 7 -6.33 16.99 19.32
N PRO A 8 -5.10 17.39 19.72
CA PRO A 8 -4.21 16.51 20.47
C PRO A 8 -4.91 15.93 21.71
N GLY A 9 -4.67 14.65 21.99
CA GLY A 9 -5.38 13.86 22.99
C GLY A 9 -6.58 13.08 22.44
N SER A 10 -6.97 13.30 21.18
CA SER A 10 -7.92 12.44 20.48
C SER A 10 -7.36 11.03 20.21
N THR A 11 -8.27 10.08 19.99
CA THR A 11 -7.93 8.66 19.78
C THR A 11 -8.20 8.22 18.35
N LEU A 12 -7.20 7.59 17.71
CA LEU A 12 -7.34 6.94 16.42
C LEU A 12 -7.49 5.42 16.59
N GLY A 13 -8.47 4.83 15.92
CA GLY A 13 -8.60 3.39 15.79
C GLY A 13 -7.84 2.92 14.55
N VAL A 14 -7.05 1.86 14.66
CA VAL A 14 -6.38 1.24 13.51
C VAL A 14 -6.74 -0.24 13.44
N ILE A 15 -7.30 -0.67 12.31
CA ILE A 15 -7.54 -2.08 12.02
C ILE A 15 -6.28 -2.67 11.38
N GLY A 16 -5.72 -3.69 12.03
CA GLY A 16 -4.44 -4.30 11.69
C GLY A 16 -3.30 -3.84 12.61
N GLY A 17 -2.57 -4.80 13.14
CA GLY A 17 -1.52 -4.62 14.14
C GLY A 17 -0.11 -4.92 13.62
N GLY A 18 0.08 -5.01 12.31
CA GLY A 18 1.35 -5.23 11.64
C GLY A 18 2.31 -4.04 11.72
N GLN A 19 3.33 -4.07 10.86
CA GLN A 19 4.39 -3.06 10.88
C GLN A 19 3.91 -1.67 10.43
N LEU A 20 2.89 -1.59 9.59
CA LEU A 20 2.40 -0.32 9.07
C LEU A 20 1.60 0.40 10.16
N GLY A 21 0.73 -0.32 10.88
CA GLY A 21 0.02 0.12 12.08
C GLY A 21 0.97 0.51 13.20
N ARG A 22 2.11 -0.19 13.34
CA ARG A 22 3.18 0.20 14.28
C ARG A 22 3.73 1.57 13.95
N MET A 23 4.11 1.81 12.69
CA MET A 23 4.69 3.09 12.27
C MET A 23 3.65 4.22 12.28
N LEU A 24 2.39 3.93 11.95
CA LEU A 24 1.26 4.85 12.14
C LEU A 24 1.10 5.23 13.62
N SER A 25 1.15 4.26 14.53
CA SER A 25 1.04 4.50 15.98
C SER A 25 2.18 5.35 16.52
N GLN A 26 3.40 5.12 16.07
CA GLN A 26 4.57 5.92 16.43
C GLN A 26 4.44 7.36 15.93
N ALA A 27 3.96 7.56 14.70
CA ALA A 27 3.70 8.89 14.14
C ALA A 27 2.57 9.61 14.89
N ALA A 28 1.47 8.91 15.19
CA ALA A 28 0.34 9.44 15.94
C ALA A 28 0.76 9.90 17.34
N SER A 29 1.55 9.08 18.06
CA SER A 29 2.08 9.42 19.37
C SER A 29 2.94 10.69 19.36
N ARG A 30 3.79 10.87 18.33
CA ARG A 30 4.58 12.10 18.14
C ARG A 30 3.72 13.35 17.98
N LEU A 31 2.53 13.22 17.39
CA LEU A 31 1.56 14.30 17.19
C LEU A 31 0.63 14.50 18.39
N GLY A 32 0.75 13.67 19.44
CA GLY A 32 -0.05 13.76 20.65
C GLY A 32 -1.40 13.05 20.56
N PHE A 33 -1.56 12.08 19.67
CA PHE A 33 -2.76 11.23 19.62
C PHE A 33 -2.54 9.89 20.31
N ASP A 34 -3.62 9.36 20.89
CA ASP A 34 -3.69 7.97 21.33
C ASP A 34 -4.10 7.06 20.17
N VAL A 35 -3.70 5.79 20.23
CA VAL A 35 -4.06 4.78 19.24
C VAL A 35 -4.63 3.52 19.90
N VAL A 36 -5.73 3.01 19.34
CA VAL A 36 -6.33 1.72 19.68
C VAL A 36 -6.20 0.78 18.48
N ILE A 37 -5.56 -0.36 18.67
CA ILE A 37 -5.36 -1.37 17.62
C ILE A 37 -6.43 -2.45 17.71
N LEU A 38 -7.02 -2.85 16.58
CA LEU A 38 -7.76 -4.10 16.44
C LEU A 38 -6.93 -5.10 15.63
N ASP A 39 -6.53 -6.20 16.26
CA ASP A 39 -5.72 -7.25 15.61
C ASP A 39 -5.92 -8.62 16.31
N PRO A 40 -5.96 -9.75 15.56
CA PRO A 40 -6.14 -11.08 16.14
C PRO A 40 -4.93 -11.59 16.94
N GLU A 41 -3.72 -11.09 16.67
CA GLU A 41 -2.48 -11.45 17.37
C GLU A 41 -2.31 -10.55 18.60
N ALA A 42 -2.37 -11.13 19.81
CA ALA A 42 -1.98 -10.41 21.02
C ALA A 42 -0.52 -9.96 20.96
N ASP A 43 -0.20 -8.80 21.55
CA ASP A 43 1.13 -8.19 21.51
C ASP A 43 1.68 -7.97 20.09
N SER A 44 0.77 -7.65 19.16
CA SER A 44 1.10 -7.35 17.77
C SER A 44 2.14 -6.23 17.66
N PRO A 45 2.90 -6.14 16.54
CA PRO A 45 3.84 -5.06 16.31
C PRO A 45 3.32 -3.66 16.64
N ALA A 46 2.09 -3.34 16.26
CA ALA A 46 1.44 -2.08 16.57
C ALA A 46 0.96 -2.02 18.01
N GLY A 47 0.28 -3.07 18.52
CA GLY A 47 -0.27 -3.08 19.88
C GLY A 47 0.75 -2.73 20.96
N ARG A 48 2.01 -3.14 20.79
CA ARG A 48 3.11 -2.84 21.73
C ARG A 48 3.56 -1.37 21.80
N VAL A 49 3.10 -0.52 20.88
CA VAL A 49 3.43 0.92 20.83
C VAL A 49 2.18 1.81 20.83
N SER A 50 1.01 1.24 21.08
CA SER A 50 -0.28 1.93 21.10
C SER A 50 -0.82 2.01 22.53
N ALA A 51 -1.80 2.89 22.77
CA ALA A 51 -2.39 3.05 24.10
C ALA A 51 -3.18 1.81 24.53
N HIS A 52 -3.91 1.20 23.59
CA HIS A 52 -4.69 -0.02 23.83
C HIS A 52 -4.69 -0.96 22.61
N GLN A 53 -4.96 -2.24 22.87
CA GLN A 53 -5.20 -3.25 21.84
C GLN A 53 -6.48 -4.04 22.16
N ILE A 54 -7.32 -4.22 21.15
CA ILE A 54 -8.46 -5.13 21.13
C ILE A 54 -8.00 -6.38 20.37
N VAL A 55 -7.94 -7.52 21.07
CA VAL A 55 -7.52 -8.79 20.48
C VAL A 55 -8.74 -9.55 19.99
N ALA A 56 -9.01 -9.47 18.69
CA ALA A 56 -10.15 -10.12 18.04
C ALA A 56 -9.95 -10.21 16.51
N ALA A 57 -10.78 -11.01 15.85
CA ALA A 57 -10.82 -11.07 14.39
C ALA A 57 -11.31 -9.73 13.80
N TYR A 58 -10.88 -9.43 12.57
CA TYR A 58 -11.21 -8.16 11.90
C TYR A 58 -12.70 -8.00 11.53
N ASP A 59 -13.45 -9.09 11.52
CA ASP A 59 -14.89 -9.16 11.24
C ASP A 59 -15.75 -9.35 12.50
N ASP A 60 -15.13 -9.40 13.70
CA ASP A 60 -15.86 -9.56 14.96
C ASP A 60 -16.77 -8.33 15.22
N PRO A 61 -18.11 -8.49 15.22
CA PRO A 61 -19.03 -7.37 15.38
C PRO A 61 -18.89 -6.63 16.72
N HIS A 62 -18.56 -7.35 17.79
CA HIS A 62 -18.39 -6.78 19.12
C HIS A 62 -17.10 -5.98 19.21
N ALA A 63 -16.02 -6.51 18.62
CA ALA A 63 -14.73 -5.82 18.57
C ALA A 63 -14.79 -4.54 17.72
N LEU A 64 -15.46 -4.59 16.56
CA LEU A 64 -15.70 -3.41 15.72
C LEU A 64 -16.52 -2.36 16.46
N THR A 65 -17.57 -2.78 17.17
CA THR A 65 -18.36 -1.86 18.01
C THR A 65 -17.52 -1.23 19.12
N ALA A 66 -16.64 -2.01 19.75
CA ALA A 66 -15.75 -1.50 20.79
C ALA A 66 -14.72 -0.50 20.22
N LEU A 67 -14.13 -0.81 19.07
CA LEU A 67 -13.19 0.07 18.38
C LEU A 67 -13.86 1.40 18.00
N GLY A 68 -15.03 1.35 17.34
CA GLY A 68 -15.77 2.53 16.92
C GLY A 68 -16.25 3.42 18.08
N ARG A 69 -16.37 2.87 19.30
CA ARG A 69 -16.68 3.66 20.51
C ARG A 69 -15.44 4.26 21.18
N ALA A 70 -14.29 3.63 21.00
CA ALA A 70 -13.04 4.05 21.62
C ALA A 70 -12.28 5.09 20.78
N ALA A 71 -12.56 5.18 19.48
CA ALA A 71 -11.86 6.04 18.55
C ALA A 71 -12.73 7.21 18.05
N ASP A 72 -12.12 8.38 17.89
CA ASP A 72 -12.72 9.54 17.21
C ASP A 72 -12.74 9.33 15.68
N ILE A 73 -11.75 8.62 15.15
CA ILE A 73 -11.66 8.21 13.75
C ILE A 73 -11.01 6.83 13.63
N VAL A 74 -11.46 6.03 12.67
CA VAL A 74 -10.87 4.73 12.35
C VAL A 74 -10.15 4.77 11.00
N THR A 75 -8.98 4.16 10.94
CA THR A 75 -8.23 3.85 9.71
C THR A 75 -7.83 2.37 9.71
N PHE A 76 -7.17 1.91 8.65
CA PHE A 76 -6.67 0.55 8.50
C PHE A 76 -5.27 0.54 7.90
N GLU A 77 -4.46 -0.46 8.26
CA GLU A 77 -3.06 -0.55 7.79
C GLU A 77 -2.85 -1.52 6.61
N PHE A 78 -3.86 -2.29 6.20
CA PHE A 78 -3.74 -3.32 5.15
C PHE A 78 -5.02 -3.48 4.31
N GLU A 79 -4.88 -3.90 3.06
CA GLU A 79 -5.94 -3.96 2.03
C GLU A 79 -6.86 -5.19 2.15
N ASN A 80 -6.48 -6.18 2.95
CA ASN A 80 -7.27 -7.40 3.18
C ASN A 80 -8.20 -7.29 4.40
N VAL A 81 -8.40 -6.08 4.95
CA VAL A 81 -9.50 -5.86 5.90
C VAL A 81 -10.82 -6.18 5.19
N PRO A 82 -11.74 -6.94 5.78
CA PRO A 82 -13.03 -7.18 5.15
C PRO A 82 -13.75 -5.86 4.90
N ALA A 83 -14.17 -5.60 3.65
CA ALA A 83 -14.87 -4.35 3.31
C ALA A 83 -16.13 -4.15 4.17
N GLU A 84 -16.84 -5.24 4.46
CA GLU A 84 -18.02 -5.26 5.34
C GLU A 84 -17.72 -4.75 6.76
N SER A 85 -16.50 -4.95 7.27
CA SER A 85 -16.09 -4.41 8.58
C SER A 85 -16.02 -2.89 8.57
N ILE A 86 -15.50 -2.32 7.49
CA ILE A 86 -15.42 -0.86 7.30
C ILE A 86 -16.81 -0.27 7.11
N GLU A 87 -17.66 -0.92 6.32
CA GLU A 87 -19.05 -0.53 6.11
C GLU A 87 -19.83 -0.53 7.44
N ARG A 88 -19.70 -1.61 8.24
CA ARG A 88 -20.36 -1.70 9.55
C ARG A 88 -19.93 -0.60 10.52
N LEU A 89 -18.65 -0.23 10.53
CA LEU A 89 -18.16 0.89 11.35
C LEU A 89 -18.79 2.21 10.90
N ALA A 90 -18.82 2.47 9.59
CA ALA A 90 -19.42 3.67 9.03
C ALA A 90 -20.94 3.74 9.30
N GLU A 91 -21.66 2.63 9.12
CA GLU A 91 -23.10 2.51 9.44
C GLU A 91 -23.40 2.72 10.92
N ALA A 92 -22.49 2.31 11.81
CA ALA A 92 -22.56 2.56 13.24
C ALA A 92 -22.23 4.02 13.63
N GLY A 93 -21.87 4.87 12.66
CA GLY A 93 -21.59 6.28 12.84
C GLY A 93 -20.14 6.63 13.15
N ALA A 94 -19.21 5.66 13.09
CA ALA A 94 -17.78 5.94 13.19
C ALA A 94 -17.31 6.70 11.94
N LEU A 95 -16.43 7.69 12.13
CA LEU A 95 -15.73 8.31 11.01
C LEU A 95 -14.63 7.35 10.55
N VAL A 96 -14.64 6.95 9.27
CA VAL A 96 -13.65 6.02 8.73
C VAL A 96 -12.95 6.63 7.53
N ALA A 97 -11.61 6.64 7.56
CA ALA A 97 -10.78 7.12 6.48
C ALA A 97 -9.54 6.21 6.33
N PRO A 98 -9.25 5.68 5.14
CA PRO A 98 -9.99 5.86 3.88
C PRO A 98 -11.41 5.26 3.91
N GLY A 99 -12.29 5.77 3.04
CA GLY A 99 -13.67 5.27 2.93
C GLY A 99 -13.77 3.87 2.33
N PRO A 100 -14.94 3.19 2.47
CA PRO A 100 -15.14 1.80 2.01
C PRO A 100 -14.94 1.61 0.50
N THR A 101 -15.23 2.64 -0.30
CA THR A 101 -15.06 2.59 -1.77
C THR A 101 -13.62 2.28 -2.17
N ALA A 102 -12.63 2.91 -1.53
CA ALA A 102 -11.22 2.72 -1.87
C ALA A 102 -10.78 1.27 -1.63
N LEU A 103 -11.21 0.69 -0.51
CA LEU A 103 -10.92 -0.70 -0.17
C LEU A 103 -11.60 -1.65 -1.16
N ARG A 104 -12.90 -1.45 -1.42
CA ARG A 104 -13.68 -2.27 -2.37
C ARG A 104 -13.07 -2.28 -3.78
N VAL A 105 -12.66 -1.12 -4.29
CA VAL A 105 -12.02 -0.98 -5.61
C VAL A 105 -10.68 -1.73 -5.65
N SER A 106 -9.84 -1.59 -4.62
CA SER A 106 -8.52 -2.23 -4.57
C SER A 106 -8.54 -3.75 -4.36
N GLN A 107 -9.65 -4.31 -3.86
CA GLN A 107 -9.73 -5.73 -3.52
C GLN A 107 -9.96 -6.66 -4.72
N ASP A 108 -10.36 -6.11 -5.86
CA ASP A 108 -10.61 -6.85 -7.09
C ASP A 108 -9.83 -6.23 -8.25
N ARG A 109 -8.88 -6.98 -8.82
CA ARG A 109 -7.99 -6.47 -9.87
C ARG A 109 -8.74 -5.97 -11.12
N VAL A 110 -9.91 -6.52 -11.42
CA VAL A 110 -10.74 -6.05 -12.55
C VAL A 110 -11.38 -4.71 -12.19
N ASP A 111 -11.97 -4.60 -10.99
CA ASP A 111 -12.61 -3.36 -10.55
C ASP A 111 -11.57 -2.24 -10.40
N GLU A 112 -10.40 -2.56 -9.84
CA GLU A 112 -9.25 -1.66 -9.73
C GLU A 112 -8.83 -1.13 -11.10
N LYS A 113 -8.49 -2.00 -12.06
CA LYS A 113 -8.01 -1.53 -13.37
C LYS A 113 -9.10 -0.82 -14.17
N THR A 114 -10.35 -1.24 -14.04
CA THR A 114 -11.49 -0.56 -14.66
C THR A 114 -11.63 0.86 -14.11
N PHE A 115 -11.56 1.01 -12.78
CA PHE A 115 -11.57 2.32 -12.13
C PHE A 115 -10.38 3.19 -12.57
N LEU A 116 -9.16 2.65 -12.50
CA LEU A 116 -7.93 3.37 -12.88
C LEU A 116 -8.01 3.91 -14.31
N ASN A 117 -8.40 3.08 -15.27
CA ASN A 117 -8.57 3.50 -16.65
C ASN A 117 -9.67 4.57 -16.80
N ALA A 118 -10.76 4.47 -16.05
CA ALA A 118 -11.87 5.44 -16.09
C ALA A 118 -11.47 6.82 -15.57
N VAL A 119 -10.52 6.90 -14.62
CA VAL A 119 -10.00 8.17 -14.08
C VAL A 119 -8.78 8.70 -14.86
N GLY A 120 -8.41 8.06 -15.97
CA GLY A 120 -7.27 8.48 -16.79
C GLY A 120 -5.91 8.06 -16.23
N ALA A 121 -5.88 7.07 -15.35
CA ALA A 121 -4.67 6.39 -14.89
C ALA A 121 -4.48 5.08 -15.68
N PRO A 122 -3.80 5.11 -16.83
CA PRO A 122 -3.76 3.97 -17.75
C PRO A 122 -3.05 2.76 -17.13
N THR A 123 -3.59 1.58 -17.36
CA THR A 123 -3.03 0.30 -16.91
C THR A 123 -2.56 -0.54 -18.09
N VAL A 124 -1.94 -1.68 -17.84
CA VAL A 124 -1.75 -2.71 -18.87
C VAL A 124 -3.11 -3.18 -19.41
N ALA A 125 -3.17 -3.50 -20.70
CA ALA A 125 -4.36 -4.10 -21.29
C ALA A 125 -4.69 -5.42 -20.57
N PHE A 126 -5.98 -5.63 -20.30
CA PHE A 126 -6.44 -6.79 -19.54
C PHE A 126 -7.77 -7.33 -20.06
N ALA A 127 -8.06 -8.59 -19.75
CA ALA A 127 -9.32 -9.27 -20.02
C ALA A 127 -9.83 -9.97 -18.75
N VAL A 128 -11.16 -9.99 -18.58
CA VAL A 128 -11.83 -10.74 -17.50
C VAL A 128 -11.87 -12.22 -17.88
N VAL A 129 -11.54 -13.10 -16.94
CA VAL A 129 -11.49 -14.55 -17.17
C VAL A 129 -12.31 -15.26 -16.10
N ASP A 130 -13.54 -15.64 -16.42
CA ASP A 130 -14.39 -16.46 -15.55
C ASP A 130 -14.42 -17.93 -16.00
N THR A 131 -14.08 -18.20 -17.27
CA THR A 131 -14.05 -19.52 -17.88
C THR A 131 -12.81 -19.74 -18.74
N LEU A 132 -12.58 -21.00 -19.17
CA LEU A 132 -11.50 -21.32 -20.12
C LEU A 132 -11.71 -20.66 -21.49
N ASP A 133 -12.95 -20.52 -21.94
CA ASP A 133 -13.25 -19.87 -23.22
C ASP A 133 -12.89 -18.38 -23.16
N ASP A 134 -13.17 -17.70 -22.04
CA ASP A 134 -12.76 -16.31 -21.82
C ASP A 134 -11.22 -16.18 -21.86
N LEU A 135 -10.51 -17.14 -21.26
CA LEU A 135 -9.04 -17.17 -21.27
C LEU A 135 -8.50 -17.30 -22.71
N ILE A 136 -9.05 -18.20 -23.51
CA ILE A 136 -8.63 -18.41 -24.90
C ILE A 136 -8.89 -17.15 -25.75
N VAL A 137 -10.06 -16.53 -25.58
CA VAL A 137 -10.39 -15.26 -26.26
C VAL A 137 -9.44 -14.15 -25.82
N GLY A 138 -9.21 -13.97 -24.53
CA GLY A 138 -8.30 -12.97 -24.00
C GLY A 138 -6.85 -13.15 -24.49
N LEU A 139 -6.37 -14.39 -24.60
CA LEU A 139 -5.03 -14.66 -25.15
C LEU A 139 -4.91 -14.28 -26.62
N ALA A 140 -5.98 -14.47 -27.40
CA ALA A 140 -6.01 -14.05 -28.80
C ALA A 140 -6.00 -12.51 -28.94
N GLU A 141 -6.64 -11.79 -28.02
CA GLU A 141 -6.70 -10.32 -28.02
C GLU A 141 -5.43 -9.65 -27.48
N LEU A 142 -4.91 -10.12 -26.35
CA LEU A 142 -3.78 -9.51 -25.65
C LEU A 142 -2.41 -9.99 -26.16
N GLY A 143 -2.37 -11.16 -26.80
CA GLY A 143 -1.14 -11.80 -27.26
C GLY A 143 -0.35 -12.48 -26.14
N LEU A 144 0.77 -13.10 -26.53
CA LEU A 144 1.65 -13.88 -25.66
C LEU A 144 3.06 -13.28 -25.56
N PRO A 145 3.78 -13.47 -24.44
CA PRO A 145 3.29 -14.10 -23.21
C PRO A 145 2.35 -13.17 -22.43
N ALA A 146 1.40 -13.76 -21.70
CA ALA A 146 0.45 -13.04 -20.86
C ALA A 146 0.49 -13.57 -19.41
N LEU A 147 0.08 -12.73 -18.47
CA LEU A 147 0.09 -13.05 -17.04
C LEU A 147 -1.34 -13.23 -16.55
N LEU A 148 -1.70 -14.46 -16.16
CA LEU A 148 -2.98 -14.76 -15.54
C LEU A 148 -2.86 -14.59 -14.02
N LYS A 149 -3.77 -13.84 -13.40
CA LYS A 149 -3.79 -13.60 -11.95
C LYS A 149 -5.17 -13.88 -11.38
N THR A 150 -5.27 -14.33 -10.14
CA THR A 150 -6.56 -14.34 -9.44
C THR A 150 -7.06 -12.91 -9.20
N ARG A 151 -8.37 -12.69 -9.33
CA ARG A 151 -8.95 -11.35 -9.16
C ARG A 151 -8.78 -10.78 -7.75
N ARG A 152 -8.84 -11.65 -6.74
CA ARG A 152 -8.78 -11.31 -5.32
C ARG A 152 -7.67 -12.09 -4.62
N GLU A 153 -7.28 -11.61 -3.44
CA GLU A 153 -6.37 -12.29 -2.50
C GLU A 153 -4.96 -12.63 -3.06
N GLY A 154 -4.55 -12.02 -4.17
CA GLY A 154 -3.21 -12.15 -4.71
C GLY A 154 -2.27 -11.11 -4.09
N TYR A 155 -1.13 -11.55 -3.53
CA TYR A 155 -0.11 -10.67 -2.93
C TYR A 155 1.30 -11.23 -3.14
N ASP A 156 2.31 -10.35 -3.19
CA ASP A 156 3.74 -10.70 -3.28
C ASP A 156 4.01 -11.81 -4.33
N GLY A 157 3.36 -11.71 -5.50
CA GLY A 157 3.49 -12.64 -6.62
C GLY A 157 2.82 -14.01 -6.49
N LYS A 158 1.98 -14.23 -5.46
CA LYS A 158 1.15 -15.44 -5.32
C LYS A 158 -0.16 -15.31 -6.11
N GLY A 159 -0.67 -16.44 -6.59
CA GLY A 159 -1.93 -16.48 -7.33
C GLY A 159 -1.81 -15.97 -8.76
N GLN A 160 -0.63 -16.10 -9.37
CA GLN A 160 -0.39 -15.70 -10.76
C GLN A 160 0.48 -16.70 -11.51
N VAL A 161 0.28 -16.81 -12.82
CA VAL A 161 0.98 -17.74 -13.70
C VAL A 161 1.20 -17.11 -15.09
N TRP A 162 2.42 -17.24 -15.61
CA TRP A 162 2.74 -16.84 -16.98
C TRP A 162 2.27 -17.90 -17.97
N ILE A 163 1.61 -17.45 -19.03
CA ILE A 163 1.18 -18.27 -20.16
C ILE A 163 2.07 -17.91 -21.35
N HIS A 164 2.78 -18.90 -21.89
CA HIS A 164 3.71 -18.73 -23.00
C HIS A 164 3.16 -19.30 -24.32
N ALA A 165 2.26 -20.28 -24.24
CA ALA A 165 1.58 -20.87 -25.37
C ALA A 165 0.07 -21.03 -25.06
N VAL A 166 -0.79 -20.99 -26.08
CA VAL A 166 -2.26 -21.10 -25.89
C VAL A 166 -2.63 -22.46 -25.29
N GLU A 167 -1.84 -23.50 -25.61
CA GLU A 167 -1.99 -24.86 -25.14
C GLU A 167 -1.81 -24.98 -23.62
N ASP A 168 -1.12 -24.02 -22.98
CA ASP A 168 -0.92 -23.98 -21.53
C ASP A 168 -2.15 -23.44 -20.77
N ALA A 169 -3.11 -22.84 -21.47
CA ALA A 169 -4.25 -22.13 -20.87
C ALA A 169 -5.08 -22.99 -19.89
N PRO A 170 -5.46 -24.25 -20.21
CA PRO A 170 -6.22 -25.09 -19.28
C PRO A 170 -5.46 -25.36 -17.98
N ALA A 171 -4.17 -25.69 -18.09
CA ALA A 171 -3.32 -25.96 -16.93
C ALA A 171 -3.08 -24.71 -16.08
N ALA A 172 -2.91 -23.55 -16.73
CA ALA A 172 -2.77 -22.27 -16.05
C ALA A 172 -4.02 -21.92 -15.22
N LEU A 173 -5.22 -22.07 -15.79
CA LEU A 173 -6.48 -21.82 -15.07
C LEU A 173 -6.70 -22.81 -13.92
N GLU A 174 -6.40 -24.09 -14.14
CA GLU A 174 -6.49 -25.12 -13.10
C GLU A 174 -5.51 -24.83 -11.94
N SER A 175 -4.31 -24.34 -12.24
CA SER A 175 -3.31 -23.99 -11.21
C SER A 175 -3.77 -22.86 -10.26
N LEU A 176 -4.70 -22.01 -10.72
CA LEU A 176 -5.34 -20.98 -9.91
C LEU A 176 -6.59 -21.47 -9.16
N GLY A 177 -6.93 -22.76 -9.30
CA GLY A 177 -8.09 -23.41 -8.70
C GLY A 177 -9.40 -23.13 -9.44
N GLY A 178 -9.34 -22.74 -10.72
CA GLY A 178 -10.54 -22.36 -11.49
C GLY A 178 -11.28 -21.14 -10.94
N ARG A 179 -10.61 -20.32 -10.13
CA ARG A 179 -11.17 -19.09 -9.55
C ARG A 179 -11.28 -18.00 -10.62
N PRO A 180 -12.21 -17.04 -10.45
CA PRO A 180 -12.26 -15.84 -11.28
C PRO A 180 -10.89 -15.16 -11.35
N ALA A 181 -10.48 -14.84 -12.58
CA ALA A 181 -9.14 -14.39 -12.90
C ALA A 181 -9.16 -13.14 -13.81
N ILE A 182 -7.99 -12.53 -13.93
CA ILE A 182 -7.70 -11.44 -14.86
C ILE A 182 -6.49 -11.85 -15.68
N LEU A 183 -6.59 -11.73 -16.99
CA LEU A 183 -5.46 -11.90 -17.91
C LEU A 183 -4.89 -10.53 -18.23
N GLU A 184 -3.60 -10.33 -18.00
CA GLU A 184 -2.91 -9.08 -18.29
C GLU A 184 -1.88 -9.27 -19.41
N ALA A 185 -1.83 -8.31 -20.32
CA ALA A 185 -0.77 -8.21 -21.30
C ALA A 185 0.57 -7.95 -20.61
N ARG A 186 1.67 -8.47 -21.19
CA ARG A 186 3.01 -8.19 -20.68
C ARG A 186 3.37 -6.71 -20.82
N ALA A 187 3.59 -6.04 -19.69
CA ALA A 187 4.29 -4.76 -19.67
C ALA A 187 5.77 -4.96 -20.05
N THR A 188 6.22 -4.36 -21.15
CA THR A 188 7.65 -4.33 -21.52
C THR A 188 8.27 -3.06 -20.94
N PHE A 189 8.45 -3.05 -19.62
CA PHE A 189 8.96 -1.89 -18.89
C PHE A 189 10.48 -1.85 -18.81
N VAL A 190 11.05 -0.66 -18.70
CA VAL A 190 12.49 -0.43 -18.48
C VAL A 190 12.84 -0.32 -17.01
N ARG A 191 11.87 0.07 -16.17
CA ARG A 191 11.99 0.11 -14.70
C ARG A 191 10.61 0.11 -14.03
N GLU A 192 10.60 -0.20 -12.75
CA GLU A 192 9.44 -0.08 -11.88
C GLU A 192 9.59 1.16 -11.01
N LEU A 193 8.56 1.98 -10.95
CA LEU A 193 8.51 3.19 -10.14
C LEU A 193 7.35 3.08 -9.14
N SER A 194 7.36 3.90 -8.11
CA SER A 194 6.16 4.16 -7.31
C SER A 194 6.10 5.61 -6.88
N VAL A 195 4.88 6.12 -6.80
CA VAL A 195 4.58 7.41 -6.19
C VAL A 195 3.71 7.20 -4.95
N ILE A 196 4.10 7.84 -3.86
CA ILE A 196 3.27 7.96 -2.65
C ILE A 196 2.54 9.30 -2.75
N ALA A 197 1.26 9.30 -2.44
CA ALA A 197 0.47 10.52 -2.43
C ALA A 197 -0.55 10.50 -1.28
N ALA A 198 -0.93 11.69 -0.82
CA ALA A 198 -1.90 11.90 0.22
C ALA A 198 -2.98 12.88 -0.24
N ARG A 199 -4.19 12.70 0.28
CA ARG A 199 -5.30 13.65 0.15
C ARG A 199 -5.97 13.84 1.51
N ASP A 200 -6.31 15.07 1.87
CA ASP A 200 -7.07 15.39 3.09
C ASP A 200 -8.57 15.53 2.81
N TRP A 201 -9.33 15.82 3.88
CA TRP A 201 -10.79 16.00 3.82
C TRP A 201 -11.24 17.21 2.98
N ASP A 202 -10.37 18.21 2.81
CA ASP A 202 -10.66 19.41 2.01
C ASP A 202 -10.22 19.24 0.54
N GLY A 203 -9.66 18.07 0.19
CA GLY A 203 -9.18 17.74 -1.15
C GLY A 203 -7.80 18.31 -1.47
N HIS A 204 -7.06 18.86 -0.51
CA HIS A 204 -5.65 19.19 -0.74
C HIS A 204 -4.86 17.91 -0.93
N MET A 205 -3.83 17.96 -1.78
CA MET A 205 -2.99 16.81 -2.07
C MET A 205 -1.51 17.08 -1.83
N ALA A 206 -0.82 16.03 -1.40
CA ALA A 206 0.62 16.03 -1.19
C ALA A 206 1.23 14.82 -1.88
N VAL A 207 2.16 15.04 -2.82
CA VAL A 207 2.76 13.98 -3.65
C VAL A 207 4.25 13.93 -3.40
N TYR A 208 4.76 12.74 -3.09
CA TYR A 208 6.16 12.50 -2.80
C TYR A 208 7.01 12.37 -4.08
N PRO A 209 8.33 12.58 -3.98
CA PRO A 209 9.26 12.19 -5.05
C PRO A 209 9.12 10.70 -5.39
N LEU A 210 9.37 10.36 -6.64
CA LEU A 210 9.30 8.97 -7.12
C LEU A 210 10.36 8.10 -6.44
N GLY A 211 9.99 6.87 -6.12
CA GLY A 211 10.93 5.80 -5.82
C GLY A 211 11.10 4.89 -7.03
N GLU A 212 12.33 4.46 -7.31
CA GLU A 212 12.64 3.37 -8.25
C GLU A 212 12.74 2.06 -7.48
N ASN A 213 11.96 1.06 -7.88
CA ASN A 213 11.76 -0.17 -7.14
C ASN A 213 12.44 -1.34 -7.84
N ARG A 214 13.06 -2.22 -7.05
CA ARG A 214 13.55 -3.51 -7.53
C ARG A 214 12.84 -4.63 -6.79
N HIS A 215 12.15 -5.47 -7.53
CA HIS A 215 11.52 -6.69 -7.00
C HIS A 215 12.42 -7.91 -7.25
N GLU A 216 12.47 -8.82 -6.28
CA GLU A 216 13.13 -10.11 -6.39
C GLU A 216 12.12 -11.19 -5.96
N GLY A 217 11.81 -12.13 -6.87
CA GLY A 217 10.81 -13.18 -6.59
C GLY A 217 9.39 -12.64 -6.34
N GLY A 218 9.02 -11.48 -6.90
CA GLY A 218 7.72 -10.84 -6.68
C GLY A 218 7.60 -10.05 -5.37
N VAL A 219 8.70 -9.88 -4.63
CA VAL A 219 8.75 -9.12 -3.38
C VAL A 219 9.64 -7.90 -3.54
N LEU A 220 9.22 -6.74 -3.02
CA LEU A 220 10.03 -5.53 -3.02
C LEU A 220 11.33 -5.75 -2.25
N ARG A 221 12.47 -5.62 -2.93
CA ARG A 221 13.80 -5.73 -2.33
C ARG A 221 14.33 -4.36 -1.92
N THR A 222 14.39 -3.42 -2.86
CA THR A 222 14.92 -2.07 -2.64
C THR A 222 14.04 -0.99 -3.26
N THR A 223 14.01 0.17 -2.63
CA THR A 223 13.52 1.43 -3.22
C THR A 223 14.63 2.47 -3.18
N LEU A 224 15.02 3.01 -4.33
CA LEU A 224 15.93 4.15 -4.44
C LEU A 224 15.13 5.42 -4.70
N ALA A 225 15.24 6.40 -3.80
CA ALA A 225 14.45 7.62 -3.88
C ALA A 225 15.24 8.87 -3.45
N PRO A 226 15.04 10.04 -4.09
CA PRO A 226 14.28 10.24 -5.33
C PRO A 226 14.86 9.47 -6.53
N ALA A 227 13.99 8.95 -7.40
CA ALA A 227 14.36 8.21 -8.59
C ALA A 227 15.10 9.11 -9.61
N ALA A 228 16.10 8.55 -10.29
CA ALA A 228 16.84 9.22 -11.35
C ALA A 228 16.07 9.12 -12.68
N VAL A 229 15.16 10.07 -12.90
CA VAL A 229 14.28 10.16 -14.09
C VAL A 229 14.34 11.55 -14.71
N ASP A 230 13.84 11.69 -15.95
CA ASP A 230 13.71 13.00 -16.60
C ASP A 230 12.65 13.88 -15.91
N GLU A 231 12.70 15.19 -16.14
CA GLU A 231 11.82 16.16 -15.48
C GLU A 231 10.32 15.96 -15.75
N LYS A 232 9.94 15.31 -16.86
CA LYS A 232 8.52 15.09 -17.21
C LYS A 232 7.93 13.89 -16.47
N THR A 233 8.75 12.91 -16.12
CA THR A 233 8.29 11.67 -15.47
C THR A 233 7.61 11.94 -14.12
N PRO A 234 8.16 12.74 -13.18
CA PRO A 234 7.47 13.12 -11.96
C PRO A 234 6.15 13.87 -12.19
N VAL A 235 6.08 14.72 -13.23
CA VAL A 235 4.86 15.47 -13.57
C VAL A 235 3.74 14.51 -13.99
N ARG A 236 4.04 13.52 -14.84
CA ARG A 236 3.08 12.48 -15.23
C ARG A 236 2.62 11.65 -14.05
N ALA A 237 3.55 11.17 -13.23
CA ALA A 237 3.23 10.35 -12.07
C ALA A 237 2.37 11.10 -11.04
N ARG A 238 2.64 12.40 -10.84
CA ARG A 238 1.78 13.29 -10.05
C ARG A 238 0.37 13.35 -10.61
N ALA A 239 0.22 13.62 -11.90
CA ALA A 239 -1.11 13.72 -12.52
C ALA A 239 -1.90 12.40 -12.39
N ILE A 240 -1.23 11.25 -12.53
CA ILE A 240 -1.82 9.93 -12.29
C ILE A 240 -2.30 9.81 -10.83
N ALA A 241 -1.43 10.10 -9.86
CA ALA A 241 -1.76 9.99 -8.44
C ALA A 241 -2.91 10.92 -8.02
N GLU A 242 -2.90 12.17 -8.51
CA GLU A 242 -3.95 13.16 -8.24
C GLU A 242 -5.30 12.70 -8.81
N ALA A 243 -5.32 12.19 -10.05
CA ALA A 243 -6.55 11.67 -10.67
C ALA A 243 -7.14 10.46 -9.91
N ILE A 244 -6.28 9.56 -9.41
CA ILE A 244 -6.69 8.41 -8.60
C ILE A 244 -7.30 8.88 -7.27
N LEU A 245 -6.61 9.79 -6.57
CA LEU A 245 -7.05 10.31 -5.27
C LEU A 245 -8.39 11.05 -5.37
N ASP A 246 -8.57 11.88 -6.40
CA ASP A 246 -9.84 12.59 -6.64
C ASP A 246 -10.96 11.63 -7.05
N GLY A 247 -10.67 10.68 -7.95
CA GLY A 247 -11.67 9.71 -8.40
C GLY A 247 -12.20 8.80 -7.29
N LEU A 248 -11.40 8.56 -6.24
CA LEU A 248 -11.80 7.80 -5.06
C LEU A 248 -12.42 8.66 -3.95
N ASP A 249 -12.41 9.99 -4.08
CA ASP A 249 -12.62 10.94 -2.97
C ASP A 249 -11.82 10.52 -1.73
N TYR A 250 -10.54 10.22 -1.94
CA TYR A 250 -9.71 9.54 -0.97
C TYR A 250 -9.32 10.46 0.19
N VAL A 251 -9.20 9.89 1.40
CA VAL A 251 -8.61 10.57 2.56
C VAL A 251 -7.58 9.64 3.20
N GLY A 252 -6.35 10.13 3.34
CA GLY A 252 -5.22 9.36 3.84
C GLY A 252 -4.04 9.36 2.87
N VAL A 253 -3.26 8.28 2.89
CA VAL A 253 -2.09 8.05 2.02
C VAL A 253 -2.33 6.80 1.18
N LEU A 254 -1.99 6.89 -0.10
CA LEU A 254 -2.08 5.83 -1.10
C LEU A 254 -0.74 5.63 -1.80
N GLY A 255 -0.36 4.39 -2.04
CA GLY A 255 0.75 4.02 -2.92
C GLY A 255 0.26 3.68 -4.32
N VAL A 256 0.92 4.22 -5.35
CA VAL A 256 0.69 3.84 -6.76
C VAL A 256 1.95 3.20 -7.30
N GLU A 257 1.84 1.95 -7.74
CA GLU A 257 2.93 1.26 -8.44
C GLU A 257 2.82 1.50 -9.94
N LEU A 258 3.97 1.78 -10.57
CA LEU A 258 4.06 2.24 -11.95
C LEU A 258 5.07 1.40 -12.72
N PHE A 259 4.70 1.03 -13.95
CA PHE A 259 5.63 0.58 -14.96
C PHE A 259 6.01 1.77 -15.86
N ASP A 260 7.31 2.05 -15.95
CA ASP A 260 7.85 2.97 -16.94
C ASP A 260 8.25 2.18 -18.18
N LEU A 261 7.54 2.39 -19.30
CA LEU A 261 7.82 1.72 -20.57
C LEU A 261 8.87 2.47 -21.41
N GLY A 262 9.39 3.59 -20.92
CA GLY A 262 10.14 4.55 -21.71
C GLY A 262 9.22 5.33 -22.66
N ASN A 263 9.83 6.17 -23.50
CA ASN A 263 9.11 6.99 -24.50
C ASN A 263 7.90 7.74 -23.94
N ASP A 264 8.05 8.30 -22.75
CA ASP A 264 7.04 9.10 -22.08
C ASP A 264 5.77 8.34 -21.61
N VAL A 265 5.81 7.00 -21.51
CA VAL A 265 4.68 6.15 -21.11
C VAL A 265 4.87 5.59 -19.69
N LEU A 266 3.96 5.97 -18.78
CA LEU A 266 3.78 5.34 -17.46
C LEU A 266 2.46 4.59 -17.44
N LEU A 267 2.46 3.36 -16.95
CA LEU A 267 1.25 2.58 -16.69
C LEU A 267 1.16 2.24 -15.21
N VAL A 268 -0.05 2.28 -14.65
CA VAL A 268 -0.32 1.81 -13.29
C VAL A 268 -0.33 0.29 -13.27
N ASN A 269 0.47 -0.29 -12.38
CA ASN A 269 0.44 -1.73 -12.09
C ASN A 269 -0.73 -2.04 -11.16
N GLU A 270 -0.71 -1.46 -9.96
CA GLU A 270 -1.73 -1.58 -8.91
C GLU A 270 -1.68 -0.37 -7.97
N ILE A 271 -2.71 -0.21 -7.13
CA ILE A 271 -2.75 0.77 -6.05
C ILE A 271 -2.86 0.08 -4.68
N ALA A 272 -2.23 0.68 -3.67
CA ALA A 272 -2.38 0.27 -2.29
C ALA A 272 -3.08 1.42 -1.54
N PRO A 273 -4.35 1.29 -1.14
CA PRO A 273 -5.11 2.36 -0.47
C PRO A 273 -4.71 2.48 1.01
N ARG A 274 -3.42 2.60 1.27
CA ARG A 274 -2.77 2.72 2.58
C ARG A 274 -1.35 3.26 2.40
N VAL A 275 -0.69 3.53 3.52
CA VAL A 275 0.77 3.64 3.56
C VAL A 275 1.43 2.41 2.93
N HIS A 276 2.52 2.63 2.21
CA HIS A 276 3.11 1.62 1.33
C HIS A 276 4.56 1.30 1.68
N ASN A 277 4.98 0.07 1.38
CA ASN A 277 6.34 -0.39 1.64
C ASN A 277 7.36 0.47 0.90
N THR A 278 7.11 0.75 -0.38
CA THR A 278 7.96 1.64 -1.19
C THR A 278 7.99 3.09 -0.69
N GLY A 279 7.17 3.47 0.30
CA GLY A 279 7.21 4.78 0.94
C GLY A 279 8.07 4.84 2.20
N HIS A 280 8.64 3.72 2.69
CA HIS A 280 9.38 3.69 3.96
C HIS A 280 10.64 4.57 3.94
N TRP A 281 11.21 4.83 2.76
CA TRP A 281 12.32 5.76 2.60
C TRP A 281 11.99 7.18 3.09
N THR A 282 10.71 7.57 3.08
CA THR A 282 10.27 8.91 3.49
C THR A 282 10.54 9.20 4.97
N GLN A 283 10.66 8.19 5.83
CA GLN A 283 10.97 8.33 7.25
C GLN A 283 12.33 8.99 7.51
N ASP A 284 13.29 8.77 6.62
CA ASP A 284 14.66 9.29 6.74
C ASP A 284 15.06 10.19 5.54
N GLY A 285 14.17 10.34 4.55
CA GLY A 285 14.44 11.06 3.30
C GLY A 285 13.59 12.31 3.09
N CYS A 286 12.44 12.45 3.76
CA CYS A 286 11.49 13.55 3.56
C CYS A 286 11.22 14.32 4.86
N VAL A 287 10.81 15.58 4.71
CA VAL A 287 10.48 16.45 5.86
C VAL A 287 9.27 15.90 6.64
N CYS A 288 8.24 15.42 5.95
CA CYS A 288 7.11 14.70 6.53
C CYS A 288 7.05 13.30 5.93
N ASP A 289 7.18 12.27 6.77
CA ASP A 289 7.09 10.88 6.33
C ASP A 289 5.64 10.46 6.04
N GLN A 290 5.47 9.40 5.26
CA GLN A 290 4.14 8.94 4.84
C GLN A 290 3.21 8.58 6.02
N PHE A 291 3.75 8.17 7.17
CA PHE A 291 2.94 7.78 8.32
C PHE A 291 2.42 9.01 9.03
N GLU A 292 3.30 9.99 9.32
CA GLU A 292 2.88 11.30 9.83
C GLU A 292 1.89 11.98 8.88
N GLN A 293 2.13 11.88 7.57
CA GLN A 293 1.24 12.39 6.54
C GLN A 293 -0.14 11.73 6.57
N HIS A 294 -0.19 10.41 6.73
CA HIS A 294 -1.45 9.67 6.86
C HIS A 294 -2.22 10.10 8.10
N ILE A 295 -1.56 10.18 9.27
CA ILE A 295 -2.19 10.62 10.52
C ILE A 295 -2.75 12.03 10.38
N ARG A 296 -1.98 12.97 9.78
CA ARG A 296 -2.47 14.33 9.51
C ARG A 296 -3.72 14.32 8.65
N ALA A 297 -3.68 13.61 7.52
CA ALA A 297 -4.78 13.54 6.57
C ALA A 297 -6.06 13.03 7.24
N VAL A 298 -5.99 11.88 7.94
CA VAL A 298 -7.19 11.29 8.57
C VAL A 298 -7.68 12.15 9.74
N ALA A 299 -6.78 12.73 10.56
CA ALA A 299 -7.16 13.60 11.67
C ALA A 299 -7.65 15.00 11.24
N GLY A 300 -7.68 15.31 9.94
CA GLY A 300 -8.09 16.61 9.41
C GLY A 300 -7.07 17.73 9.62
N TRP A 301 -5.81 17.39 9.91
CA TRP A 301 -4.73 18.36 10.02
C TRP A 301 -4.21 18.73 8.62
N PRO A 302 -3.68 19.96 8.44
CA PRO A 302 -3.01 20.33 7.20
C PRO A 302 -1.92 19.33 6.81
N LEU A 303 -1.88 18.98 5.53
CA LEU A 303 -0.86 18.10 4.98
C LEU A 303 0.56 18.69 5.16
N GLY A 304 1.52 17.82 5.48
CA GLY A 304 2.93 18.19 5.60
C GLY A 304 3.66 18.32 4.25
N PRO A 305 4.86 18.94 4.24
CA PRO A 305 5.69 19.03 3.05
C PRO A 305 6.33 17.68 2.69
N THR A 306 6.25 17.29 1.41
CA THR A 306 6.80 16.02 0.89
C THR A 306 8.22 16.15 0.34
N THR A 307 8.84 17.33 0.49
CA THR A 307 10.18 17.62 -0.01
C THR A 307 11.20 16.63 0.53
N ALA A 308 11.96 16.01 -0.36
CA ALA A 308 13.10 15.17 0.02
C ALA A 308 14.30 16.04 0.42
N HIS A 309 14.92 15.71 1.55
CA HIS A 309 16.16 16.33 2.02
C HIS A 309 17.37 15.41 1.88
N ALA A 310 17.16 14.11 1.65
CA ALA A 310 18.21 13.14 1.41
C ALA A 310 17.83 12.12 0.33
N ARG A 311 18.83 11.62 -0.39
CA ARG A 311 18.72 10.43 -1.23
C ARG A 311 18.82 9.20 -0.35
N ILE A 312 17.87 8.28 -0.46
CA ILE A 312 17.75 7.08 0.36
C ILE A 312 17.69 5.85 -0.53
N GLU A 313 18.47 4.83 -0.18
CA GLU A 313 18.23 3.45 -0.60
C GLU A 313 17.59 2.70 0.56
N MET A 314 16.29 2.42 0.45
CA MET A 314 15.57 1.57 1.39
C MET A 314 15.76 0.11 0.97
N THR A 315 16.09 -0.76 1.91
CA THR A 315 16.18 -2.22 1.70
C THR A 315 15.30 -2.97 2.70
N ASN A 316 14.45 -3.87 2.22
CA ASN A 316 13.71 -4.80 3.07
C ASN A 316 14.60 -5.90 3.62
N LEU A 317 14.39 -6.26 4.89
CA LEU A 317 15.00 -7.41 5.54
C LEU A 317 13.93 -8.48 5.75
N LEU A 318 14.07 -9.60 5.04
CA LEU A 318 13.11 -10.70 5.02
C LEU A 318 13.60 -11.87 5.86
N GLY A 319 12.71 -12.46 6.67
CA GLY A 319 13.03 -13.62 7.50
C GLY A 319 14.32 -13.43 8.29
N ASP A 320 15.25 -14.36 8.14
CA ASP A 320 16.51 -14.41 8.89
C ASP A 320 17.49 -13.28 8.54
N GLU A 321 17.26 -12.52 7.47
CA GLU A 321 18.09 -11.35 7.15
C GLU A 321 18.07 -10.30 8.27
N VAL A 322 17.04 -10.31 9.11
CA VAL A 322 16.93 -9.45 10.30
C VAL A 322 18.06 -9.70 11.30
N GLU A 323 18.68 -10.90 11.30
CA GLU A 323 19.80 -11.23 12.20
C GLU A 323 21.07 -10.39 11.93
N GLN A 324 21.11 -9.70 10.78
CA GLN A 324 22.15 -8.72 10.46
C GLN A 324 22.03 -7.43 11.29
N TRP A 325 20.99 -7.27 12.12
CA TRP A 325 20.67 -6.05 12.85
C TRP A 325 21.88 -5.45 13.59
N ARG A 326 22.76 -6.28 14.19
CA ARG A 326 23.95 -5.79 14.92
C ARG A 326 24.89 -5.01 14.01
N ALA A 327 25.15 -5.55 12.82
CA ALA A 327 26.03 -4.92 11.84
C ALA A 327 25.39 -3.67 11.24
N LEU A 328 24.09 -3.72 10.92
CA LEU A 328 23.36 -2.60 10.35
C LEU A 328 23.22 -1.45 11.36
N SER A 329 22.91 -1.76 12.64
CA SER A 329 22.78 -0.74 13.69
C SER A 329 24.07 -0.01 14.03
N ALA A 330 25.23 -0.57 13.65
CA ALA A 330 26.53 0.03 13.93
C ALA A 330 26.98 1.02 12.84
N LYS A 331 26.30 1.07 11.70
CA LYS A 331 26.66 1.94 10.57
C LYS A 331 26.03 3.32 10.74
N ALA A 332 26.83 4.36 10.54
CA ALA A 332 26.41 5.74 10.79
C ALA A 332 25.41 6.29 9.75
N ASP A 333 25.45 5.75 8.54
CA ASP A 333 24.64 6.11 7.37
C ASP A 333 23.38 5.24 7.21
N GLU A 334 23.14 4.28 8.12
CA GLU A 334 21.99 3.39 8.06
C GLU A 334 21.00 3.66 9.21
N ARG A 335 19.71 3.64 8.87
CA ARG A 335 18.60 3.82 9.79
C ARG A 335 17.78 2.53 9.79
N LEU A 336 17.99 1.73 10.83
CA LEU A 336 17.39 0.41 10.97
C LEU A 336 16.02 0.53 11.64
N HIS A 337 14.99 -0.01 10.99
CA HIS A 337 13.62 -0.07 11.48
C HIS A 337 13.20 -1.52 11.71
N LEU A 338 13.23 -1.95 12.97
CA LEU A 338 12.82 -3.30 13.39
C LEU A 338 11.34 -3.32 13.76
N TYR A 339 10.56 -4.19 13.12
CA TYR A 339 9.12 -4.28 13.38
C TYR A 339 8.80 -5.08 14.65
N GLY A 340 9.79 -5.81 15.17
CA GLY A 340 9.70 -6.61 16.39
C GLY A 340 8.74 -7.80 16.28
N LYS A 341 8.51 -8.34 15.09
CA LYS A 341 7.72 -9.56 14.89
C LYS A 341 8.40 -10.73 15.63
N ALA A 342 7.62 -11.56 16.32
CA ALA A 342 8.16 -12.61 17.19
C ALA A 342 8.93 -13.71 16.46
N GLU A 343 8.54 -14.01 15.21
CA GLU A 343 9.10 -15.12 14.43
C GLU A 343 9.55 -14.66 13.04
N ALA A 344 10.83 -14.90 12.74
CA ALA A 344 11.41 -14.75 11.42
C ALA A 344 11.02 -15.98 10.56
N ARG A 345 10.09 -15.79 9.62
CA ARG A 345 9.73 -16.82 8.63
C ARG A 345 10.29 -16.43 7.26
N PRO A 346 10.65 -17.40 6.40
CA PRO A 346 11.08 -17.11 5.03
C PRO A 346 10.08 -16.20 4.31
N GLY A 347 10.59 -15.12 3.70
CA GLY A 347 9.78 -14.13 2.98
C GLY A 347 8.98 -13.15 3.85
N ARG A 348 8.91 -13.32 5.18
CA ARG A 348 8.22 -12.38 6.07
C ARG A 348 9.04 -11.09 6.17
N LYS A 349 8.43 -9.94 5.87
CA LYS A 349 9.03 -8.61 6.07
C LYS A 349 9.26 -8.38 7.56
N MET A 350 10.52 -8.45 8.04
CA MET A 350 10.87 -8.37 9.47
C MET A 350 11.36 -6.98 9.88
N ALA A 351 11.96 -6.26 8.94
CA ALA A 351 12.51 -4.93 9.13
C ALA A 351 12.74 -4.26 7.78
N HIS A 352 13.11 -2.98 7.80
CA HIS A 352 13.79 -2.34 6.69
C HIS A 352 14.97 -1.51 7.19
N VAL A 353 15.87 -1.16 6.28
CA VAL A 353 16.96 -0.22 6.53
C VAL A 353 16.94 0.89 5.49
N ASN A 354 16.97 2.13 5.93
CA ASN A 354 17.15 3.30 5.07
C ASN A 354 18.63 3.70 5.10
N LYS A 355 19.33 3.53 3.98
CA LYS A 355 20.71 3.99 3.81
C LYS A 355 20.73 5.39 3.21
N VAL A 356 21.35 6.33 3.91
CA VAL A 356 21.47 7.73 3.49
C VAL A 356 22.63 7.87 2.50
N LEU A 357 22.33 8.22 1.24
CA LEU A 357 23.31 8.36 0.15
C LEU A 357 23.83 9.81 -0.02
N GLY A 358 23.31 10.75 0.76
CA GLY A 358 23.67 12.17 0.72
C GLY A 358 22.46 13.09 0.59
N ALA A 359 22.67 14.41 0.68
CA ALA A 359 21.62 15.40 0.48
C ALA A 359 21.13 15.42 -0.98
N VAL A 360 19.85 15.77 -1.17
CA VAL A 360 19.23 15.93 -2.51
C VAL A 360 19.82 17.13 -3.22
#